data_AF-A0A359MS79-F1
#
_entry.id   AF-A0A359MS79-F1
#
_cell.length_a   1.000
_cell.length_b   1.000
_cell.length_c   1.000
_cell.angle_alpha   90.00
_cell.angle_beta   90.00
_cell.angle_gamma   90.00
#
_symmetry.space_group_name_H-M   'P 1'
#
loop_
_entity.id
_entity.type
_entity.pdbx_description
1 polymer ?
#
loop_
_entity_poly.entity_id
_entity_poly.type
_entity_poly.pdbx_seq_one_letter_code
_entity_poly.pdbx_strand_id
1 'polypeptide(L)'
;MTQEQRNRIVSNDYADLIIEYNEDESLLDPFRGDTINYVNFRYAVVHVPISQITRYTISEFGISSLPACYGLTSEASLEASRVTELR
;
A
#
# COMPACT_ATOMS: atom_id res chain seq x y z
N MET A 1 6.25 -4.19 -17.80
CA MET A 1 4.93 -4.34 -17.16
C MET A 1 3.91 -4.83 -18.20
N THR A 2 3.20 -5.92 -17.92
CA THR A 2 2.19 -6.53 -18.81
C THR A 2 0.84 -5.84 -18.69
N GLN A 3 -0.09 -6.12 -19.62
CA GLN A 3 -1.47 -5.62 -19.52
C GLN A 3 -2.19 -6.14 -18.28
N GLU A 4 -1.94 -7.40 -17.91
CA GLU A 4 -2.52 -8.00 -16.71
C GLU A 4 -2.04 -7.27 -15.44
N GLN A 5 -0.74 -7.01 -15.33
CA GLN A 5 -0.18 -6.25 -14.22
C GLN A 5 -0.79 -4.84 -14.13
N ARG A 6 -0.97 -4.15 -15.27
CA ARG A 6 -1.67 -2.86 -15.32
C ARG A 6 -3.11 -2.96 -14.80
N ASN A 7 -3.83 -4.01 -15.18
CA ASN A 7 -5.19 -4.22 -14.73
C ASN A 7 -5.26 -4.43 -13.20
N ARG A 8 -4.29 -5.16 -12.61
CA ARG A 8 -4.21 -5.34 -11.15
C ARG A 8 -3.99 -4.02 -10.42
N ILE A 9 -3.30 -3.06 -11.02
CA ILE A 9 -3.03 -1.74 -10.41
C ILE A 9 -4.27 -0.83 -10.41
N VAL A 10 -5.07 -0.86 -11.48
CA VAL A 10 -6.21 0.09 -11.64
C VAL A 10 -7.56 -0.49 -11.24
N SER A 11 -7.64 -1.81 -11.01
CA SER A 11 -8.89 -2.47 -10.64
C SER A 11 -9.20 -2.27 -9.16
N ASN A 12 -10.48 -2.11 -8.85
CA ASN A 12 -10.98 -2.10 -7.48
C ASN A 12 -11.07 -3.50 -6.87
N ASP A 13 -10.70 -4.57 -7.59
CA ASP A 13 -10.65 -5.94 -7.05
C ASP A 13 -9.34 -6.23 -6.31
N TYR A 14 -8.38 -5.30 -6.39
CA TYR A 14 -7.07 -5.38 -5.75
C TYR A 14 -6.91 -4.23 -4.76
N ALA A 15 -6.11 -4.48 -3.73
CA ALA A 15 -5.71 -3.51 -2.73
C ALA A 15 -4.19 -3.35 -2.75
N ASP A 16 -3.76 -2.16 -2.37
CA ASP A 16 -2.35 -1.80 -2.33
C ASP A 16 -1.82 -1.96 -0.91
N LEU A 17 -0.69 -2.66 -0.80
CA LEU A 17 0.10 -2.76 0.42
C LEU A 17 1.48 -2.14 0.20
N ILE A 18 1.86 -1.21 1.07
CA ILE A 18 3.19 -0.61 1.12
C ILE A 18 4.06 -1.48 2.01
N ILE A 19 5.06 -2.13 1.42
CA ILE A 19 6.00 -2.98 2.14
C ILE A 19 7.34 -2.26 2.26
N GLU A 20 7.77 -2.04 3.49
CA GLU A 20 9.13 -1.61 3.79
C GLU A 20 10.04 -2.85 3.74
N TYR A 21 10.87 -2.94 2.70
CA TYR A 21 11.73 -4.10 2.46
C TYR A 21 13.23 -3.80 2.60
N ASN A 22 13.66 -2.53 2.53
CA ASN A 22 15.07 -2.13 2.73
C ASN A 22 16.09 -2.96 1.92
N GLU A 23 15.80 -3.21 0.63
CA GLU A 23 16.57 -4.07 -0.28
C GLU A 23 16.62 -5.56 0.10
N ASP A 24 15.94 -5.97 1.17
CA ASP A 24 15.76 -7.37 1.55
C ASP A 24 14.56 -7.97 0.80
N GLU A 25 14.84 -8.54 -0.38
CA GLU A 25 13.84 -9.20 -1.22
C GLU A 25 13.13 -10.37 -0.50
N SER A 26 13.72 -10.95 0.55
CA SER A 26 13.08 -12.05 1.29
C SER A 26 11.78 -11.62 1.97
N LEU A 27 11.63 -10.33 2.26
CA LEU A 27 10.39 -9.74 2.80
C LEU A 27 9.28 -9.64 1.75
N LEU A 28 9.62 -9.75 0.46
CA LEU A 28 8.68 -9.73 -0.65
C LEU A 28 8.32 -11.13 -1.17
N ASP A 29 9.01 -12.17 -0.67
CA ASP A 29 8.76 -13.57 -1.02
C ASP A 29 7.28 -14.01 -0.90
N PRO A 30 6.53 -13.61 0.13
CA PRO A 30 5.11 -13.95 0.25
C PRO A 30 4.25 -13.42 -0.92
N PHE A 31 4.74 -12.40 -1.62
CA PHE A 31 4.01 -11.66 -2.66
C PHE A 31 4.52 -11.95 -4.07
N ARG A 32 5.39 -12.95 -4.27
CA ARG A 32 5.96 -13.28 -5.59
C ARG A 32 4.92 -13.60 -6.67
N GLY A 33 3.69 -13.99 -6.29
CA GLY A 33 2.57 -14.22 -7.21
C GLY A 33 1.79 -12.97 -7.60
N ASP A 34 2.02 -11.87 -6.89
CA ASP A 34 1.33 -10.59 -7.04
C ASP A 34 2.14 -9.61 -7.90
N THR A 35 1.54 -8.47 -8.22
CA THR A 35 2.28 -7.39 -8.90
C THR A 35 3.03 -6.60 -7.84
N ILE A 36 4.36 -6.57 -7.93
CA ILE A 36 5.22 -5.76 -7.08
C ILE A 36 5.76 -4.58 -7.90
N ASN A 37 5.60 -3.37 -7.38
CA ASN A 37 6.13 -2.13 -7.92
C ASN A 37 7.11 -1.52 -6.92
N TYR A 38 8.40 -1.55 -7.25
CA TYR A 38 9.43 -0.93 -6.43
C TYR A 38 9.36 0.59 -6.52
N VAL A 39 9.17 1.27 -5.39
CA VAL A 39 9.13 2.73 -5.31
C VAL A 39 10.55 3.27 -5.17
N ASN A 40 11.34 2.66 -4.29
CA ASN A 40 12.75 2.94 -4.07
C ASN A 40 13.41 1.75 -3.36
N PHE A 41 14.68 1.89 -2.94
CA PHE A 41 15.43 0.85 -2.22
C PHE A 41 14.80 0.43 -0.89
N ARG A 42 13.91 1.24 -0.31
CA ARG A 42 13.28 0.98 0.98
C ARG A 42 11.86 0.45 0.86
N TYR A 43 11.09 0.90 -0.12
CA TYR A 43 9.66 0.62 -0.23
C TYR A 43 9.28 0.01 -1.57
N ALA A 44 8.38 -0.96 -1.51
CA ALA A 44 7.66 -1.51 -2.65
C ALA A 44 6.15 -1.46 -2.39
N VAL A 45 5.37 -1.30 -3.46
CA VAL A 45 3.91 -1.43 -3.43
C VAL A 45 3.55 -2.79 -4.01
N VAL A 46 2.73 -3.54 -3.30
CA VAL A 46 2.23 -4.85 -3.71
C VAL A 46 0.73 -4.75 -3.95
N HIS A 47 0.28 -5.23 -5.11
CA HIS A 47 -1.12 -5.26 -5.48
C HIS A 47 -1.70 -6.66 -5.24
N VAL A 48 -2.39 -6.83 -4.12
CA VAL A 48 -2.98 -8.11 -3.69
C VAL A 48 -4.49 -8.13 -3.92
N PRO A 49 -5.11 -9.27 -4.24
CA PRO A 49 -6.56 -9.39 -4.30
C PRO A 49 -7.19 -8.98 -2.96
N ILE A 50 -8.34 -8.26 -3.00
CA ILE A 50 -9.05 -7.86 -1.77
C ILE A 50 -9.41 -9.06 -0.88
N SER A 51 -9.62 -10.25 -1.46
CA SER A 51 -9.87 -11.48 -0.72
C SER A 51 -8.72 -11.89 0.22
N GLN A 52 -7.51 -11.40 0.01
CA GLN A 52 -6.36 -11.60 0.89
C GLN A 52 -6.30 -10.59 2.03
N ILE A 53 -7.04 -9.48 1.94
CA ILE A 53 -7.15 -8.51 3.04
C ILE A 53 -8.10 -9.08 4.09
N THR A 54 -7.56 -9.35 5.27
CA THR A 54 -8.31 -9.93 6.38
C THR A 54 -8.29 -9.02 7.59
N ARG A 55 -9.04 -9.39 8.63
CA ARG A 55 -8.97 -8.71 9.93
C ARG A 55 -7.58 -8.76 10.59
N TYR A 56 -6.67 -9.60 10.10
CA TYR A 56 -5.32 -9.77 10.61
C TYR A 56 -4.28 -8.96 9.86
N THR A 57 -4.61 -8.38 8.70
CA THR A 57 -3.66 -7.64 7.85
C THR A 57 -2.89 -6.56 8.61
N ILE A 58 -3.57 -5.79 9.48
CA ILE A 58 -2.91 -4.77 10.31
C ILE A 58 -1.95 -5.40 11.33
N SER A 59 -2.30 -6.57 11.88
CA SER A 59 -1.43 -7.28 12.82
C SER A 59 -0.22 -7.92 12.13
N GLU A 60 -0.36 -8.32 10.86
CA GLU A 60 0.67 -9.00 10.09
C GLU A 60 1.66 -8.01 9.47
N PHE A 61 1.16 -6.90 8.93
CA PHE A 61 1.96 -5.96 8.14
C PHE A 61 2.06 -4.56 8.77
N GLY A 62 1.36 -4.31 9.87
CA GLY A 62 1.31 -3.00 10.51
C GLY A 62 0.39 -2.02 9.78
N ILE A 63 -0.06 -0.97 10.48
CA ILE A 63 -0.95 0.05 9.91
C ILE A 63 -0.29 0.84 8.79
N SER A 64 1.04 1.03 8.84
CA SER A 64 1.82 1.73 7.83
C SER A 64 1.87 1.03 6.49
N SER A 65 1.49 -0.26 6.43
CA SER A 65 1.38 -1.00 5.18
C SER A 65 0.14 -0.60 4.37
N LEU A 66 -0.86 0.02 5.00
CA LEU A 66 -2.03 0.50 4.29
C LEU A 66 -1.80 1.95 3.84
N PRO A 67 -1.96 2.26 2.53
CA PRO A 67 -1.84 3.62 2.06
C PRO A 67 -2.91 4.50 2.70
N ALA A 68 -2.48 5.64 3.23
CA ALA A 68 -3.40 6.65 3.75
C ALA A 68 -4.08 7.38 2.57
N CYS A 69 -5.38 7.15 2.40
CA CYS A 69 -6.18 7.81 1.37
C CYS A 69 -6.79 9.11 1.93
N TYR A 70 -6.25 10.26 1.55
CA TYR A 70 -6.80 11.57 1.92
C TYR A 70 -7.75 12.06 0.83
N GLY A 71 -8.99 12.40 1.22
CA GLY A 71 -9.95 13.07 0.35
C GLY A 71 -9.85 14.60 0.48
N LEU A 72 -10.44 15.34 -0.48
CA LEU A 72 -10.47 16.81 -0.50
C LEU A 72 -11.00 17.42 0.82
N THR A 73 -11.99 16.78 1.44
CA THR A 73 -12.54 17.22 2.73
C THR A 73 -11.53 17.07 3.88
N SER A 74 -10.62 16.08 3.80
CA SER A 74 -9.58 15.87 4.80
C SER A 74 -8.56 17.00 4.78
N GLU A 75 -8.20 17.50 3.60
CA GLU A 75 -7.27 18.64 3.45
C GLU A 75 -7.86 19.91 4.06
N ALA A 76 -9.11 20.25 3.71
CA ALA A 76 -9.81 21.39 4.29
C ALA A 76 -9.96 21.27 5.82
N SER A 77 -10.16 20.06 6.33
CA SER A 77 -10.26 19.80 7.78
C SER A 77 -8.90 19.90 8.48
N LEU A 78 -7.82 19.43 7.85
CA LEU A 78 -6.44 19.56 8.36
C LEU A 78 -6.02 21.03 8.44
N GLU A 79 -6.27 21.80 7.38
CA GLU A 79 -6.04 23.24 7.32
C GLU A 79 -6.86 24.00 8.37
N ALA A 80 -8.15 23.69 8.51
CA ALA A 80 -9.02 24.30 9.52
C ALA A 80 -8.59 23.95 10.96
N SER A 81 -8.06 22.76 11.17
CA SER A 81 -7.58 22.28 12.47
C SER A 81 -6.23 22.89 12.87
N ARG A 82 -5.49 23.52 11.94
CA ARG A 82 -4.11 24.01 12.12
C ARG A 82 -3.14 22.95 12.66
N VAL A 83 -3.42 21.68 12.41
CA VAL A 83 -2.52 20.57 12.75
C VAL A 83 -1.51 20.45 11.62
N THR A 84 -0.38 21.16 11.76
CA THR A 84 0.67 21.22 10.74
C THR A 84 1.66 20.06 10.78
N GLU A 85 1.57 19.16 11.77
CA GLU A 85 2.43 17.97 11.87
C GLU A 85 1.57 16.73 12.18
N LEU A 86 1.45 15.84 11.19
CA LEU A 86 1.09 14.44 11.42
C LEU A 86 2.40 13.70 11.66
N ARG A 87 2.55 13.14 12.86
CA ARG A 87 3.77 12.48 13.35
C ARG A 87 3.73 10.99 13.09
#